data_AF-A0A010T969-F1
#
_entry.id   AF-A0A010T969-F1
#
_cell.length_a   1.000
_cell.length_b   1.000
_cell.length_c   1.000
_cell.angle_alpha   90.00
_cell.angle_beta   90.00
_cell.angle_gamma   90.00
#
_symmetry.space_group_name_H-M   'P 1'
#
loop_
_entity.id
_entity.type
_entity.pdbx_description
1 polymer ?
#
loop_
_entity_poly.entity_id
_entity_poly.type
_entity_poly.pdbx_seq_one_letter_code
_entity_poly.pdbx_strand_id
1 'polypeptide(L)'
;MNLSEPRELAPLLEAFLLASGKPQSMERLFELFEEGERPEPPVFKKALAILAKSCDGRAFELKEVASGYRLQIREKFAPWVGRLWEERPQRYSRAMLETMALIAYRQPITRGEIEDVRGVAVNSHIVKTLLEREWIRIVGYRDVPGKPAMFATTKAFLDHFNLKNLDDLPPLAELRELEPEPMLEFDDAPVPLSLQELADASAEPEEPKDETSFHTLLLELDSMEEGIKTDFDDLLRDGAVSDSEPQMPDDVPVEVAVEAGLQVEAEAETEEVEEAEDDILGVAEAREKLLAAVAALEQPKPKPELSEEEAEAQALAEAIENERRSLED
;
A
#
# COMPACT_ATOMS: atom_id res chain seq x y z
N MET A 1 -21.25 -25.60 -19.32
CA MET A 1 -20.18 -24.79 -19.93
C MET A 1 -19.13 -25.78 -20.43
N ASN A 2 -18.81 -25.77 -21.72
CA ASN A 2 -17.85 -26.68 -22.31
C ASN A 2 -16.42 -26.10 -22.17
N LEU A 3 -15.72 -26.48 -21.11
CA LEU A 3 -14.39 -25.96 -20.79
C LEU A 3 -13.30 -26.37 -21.81
N SER A 4 -13.60 -27.34 -22.69
CA SER A 4 -12.75 -27.68 -23.84
C SER A 4 -12.83 -26.67 -24.98
N GLU A 5 -13.84 -25.79 -25.01
CA GLU A 5 -14.01 -24.79 -26.06
C GLU A 5 -13.42 -23.42 -25.65
N PRO A 6 -12.42 -22.89 -26.40
CA PRO A 6 -11.77 -21.61 -26.07
C PRO A 6 -12.73 -20.41 -25.95
N ARG A 7 -13.90 -20.47 -26.58
CA ARG A 7 -14.92 -19.41 -26.56
C ARG A 7 -15.75 -19.39 -25.27
N GLU A 8 -16.06 -20.56 -24.72
CA GLU A 8 -16.75 -20.67 -23.43
C GLU A 8 -15.78 -20.53 -22.25
N LEU A 9 -14.53 -20.97 -22.42
CA LEU A 9 -13.49 -20.78 -21.42
C LEU A 9 -13.09 -19.31 -21.22
N ALA A 10 -13.13 -18.48 -22.26
CA ALA A 10 -12.68 -17.08 -22.17
C ALA A 10 -13.46 -16.21 -21.15
N PRO A 11 -14.82 -16.22 -21.10
CA PRO A 11 -15.58 -15.54 -20.05
C PRO A 11 -15.31 -16.06 -18.62
N LEU A 12 -15.00 -17.35 -18.46
CA LEU A 12 -14.64 -17.90 -17.15
C LEU A 12 -13.27 -17.39 -16.68
N LEU A 13 -12.30 -17.29 -17.60
CA LEU A 13 -11.01 -16.66 -17.31
C LEU A 13 -11.16 -15.14 -17.06
N GLU A 14 -12.08 -14.46 -17.74
CA GLU A 14 -12.44 -13.07 -17.44
C GLU A 14 -12.93 -12.94 -15.99
N ALA A 15 -13.84 -13.81 -15.56
CA ALA A 15 -14.37 -13.83 -14.19
C ALA A 15 -13.29 -14.10 -13.13
N PHE A 16 -12.41 -15.09 -13.33
CA PHE A 16 -11.31 -15.38 -12.41
C PHE A 16 -10.32 -14.21 -12.29
N LEU A 17 -9.92 -13.63 -13.42
CA LEU A 17 -8.98 -12.51 -13.41
C LEU A 17 -9.59 -11.26 -12.77
N LEU A 18 -10.86 -10.96 -13.07
CA LEU A 18 -11.60 -9.83 -12.49
C LEU A 18 -11.78 -9.97 -10.97
N ALA A 19 -12.15 -11.16 -10.50
CA ALA A 19 -12.34 -11.43 -9.07
C ALA A 19 -11.02 -11.42 -8.28
N SER A 20 -9.89 -11.77 -8.92
CA SER A 20 -8.61 -11.92 -8.21
C SER A 20 -7.91 -10.62 -7.84
N GLY A 21 -8.15 -9.53 -8.59
CA GLY A 21 -7.51 -8.21 -8.40
C GLY A 21 -5.97 -8.17 -8.51
N LYS A 22 -5.31 -9.28 -8.88
CA LYS A 22 -3.85 -9.46 -8.88
C LYS A 22 -3.42 -10.32 -10.07
N PRO A 23 -2.16 -10.24 -10.55
CA PRO A 23 -1.65 -11.16 -11.57
C PRO A 23 -1.82 -12.62 -11.16
N GLN A 24 -2.36 -13.45 -12.06
CA GLN A 24 -2.49 -14.89 -11.88
C GLN A 24 -1.60 -15.64 -12.87
N SER A 25 -0.73 -16.53 -12.38
CA SER A 25 0.09 -17.39 -13.23
C SER A 25 -0.80 -18.41 -13.96
N MET A 26 -0.33 -18.92 -15.11
CA MET A 26 -1.05 -20.00 -15.81
C MET A 26 -1.25 -21.21 -14.89
N GLU A 27 -0.21 -21.58 -14.15
CA GLU A 27 -0.23 -22.68 -13.17
C GLU A 27 -1.34 -22.47 -12.13
N ARG A 28 -1.41 -21.28 -11.52
CA ARG A 28 -2.43 -20.98 -10.51
C ARG A 28 -3.85 -20.99 -11.09
N LEU A 29 -4.03 -20.54 -12.34
CA LEU A 29 -5.33 -20.64 -13.01
C LEU A 29 -5.69 -22.09 -13.34
N PHE A 30 -4.73 -22.96 -13.69
CA PHE A 30 -4.98 -24.40 -13.89
C PHE A 30 -5.37 -25.13 -12.60
N GLU A 31 -4.86 -24.70 -11.44
CA GLU A 31 -5.23 -25.24 -10.11
C GLU A 31 -6.69 -24.97 -9.73
N LEU A 32 -7.35 -23.98 -10.34
CA LEU A 32 -8.77 -23.67 -10.08
C LEU A 32 -9.74 -24.67 -10.74
N PHE A 33 -9.26 -25.52 -11.64
CA PHE A 33 -10.05 -26.54 -12.32
C PHE A 33 -9.82 -27.93 -11.69
N GLU A 34 -10.90 -28.68 -11.50
CA GLU A 34 -10.84 -30.10 -11.12
C GLU A 34 -10.15 -30.94 -12.20
N GLU A 35 -9.60 -32.11 -11.82
CA GLU A 35 -8.78 -32.93 -12.72
C GLU A 35 -9.51 -33.39 -14.00
N GLY A 36 -10.83 -33.62 -13.90
CA GLY A 36 -11.67 -34.00 -15.05
C GLY A 36 -12.13 -32.82 -15.92
N GLU A 37 -11.99 -31.59 -15.43
CA GLU A 37 -12.47 -30.36 -16.08
C GLU A 37 -11.35 -29.49 -16.66
N ARG A 38 -10.09 -29.77 -16.29
CA ARG A 38 -8.92 -28.98 -16.66
C ARG A 38 -8.73 -28.92 -18.19
N PRO A 39 -8.80 -27.73 -18.82
CA PRO A 39 -8.57 -27.58 -20.25
C PRO A 39 -7.13 -27.90 -20.66
N GLU A 40 -6.92 -28.37 -21.88
CA GLU A 40 -5.55 -28.54 -22.40
C GLU A 40 -4.80 -27.19 -22.49
N PRO A 41 -3.48 -27.14 -22.22
CA PRO A 41 -2.67 -25.93 -22.37
C PRO A 41 -2.82 -25.13 -23.69
N PRO A 42 -2.91 -25.75 -24.90
CA PRO A 42 -3.19 -25.02 -26.13
C PRO A 42 -4.61 -24.42 -26.20
N VAL A 43 -5.62 -25.06 -25.60
CA VAL A 43 -7.00 -24.52 -25.49
C VAL A 43 -6.99 -23.29 -24.59
N PHE A 44 -6.32 -23.38 -23.44
CA PHE A 44 -6.18 -22.31 -22.47
C PHE A 44 -5.52 -21.05 -23.06
N LYS A 45 -4.39 -21.21 -23.76
CA LYS A 45 -3.70 -20.09 -24.45
C LYS A 45 -4.56 -19.47 -25.56
N LYS A 46 -5.37 -20.26 -26.27
CA LYS A 46 -6.34 -19.74 -27.25
C LYS A 46 -7.47 -18.96 -26.56
N ALA A 47 -7.95 -19.41 -25.40
CA ALA A 47 -8.98 -18.70 -24.64
C ALA A 47 -8.48 -17.33 -24.16
N LEU A 48 -7.26 -17.25 -23.61
CA LEU A 48 -6.62 -15.97 -23.25
C LEU A 48 -6.46 -15.03 -24.46
N ALA A 49 -6.09 -15.56 -25.64
CA ALA A 49 -5.98 -14.77 -26.86
C ALA A 49 -7.34 -14.28 -27.41
N ILE A 50 -8.43 -15.03 -27.17
CA ILE A 50 -9.80 -14.60 -27.46
C ILE A 50 -10.24 -13.53 -26.46
N LEU A 51 -9.97 -13.72 -25.17
CA LEU A 51 -10.24 -12.74 -24.12
C LEU A 51 -9.55 -11.40 -24.41
N ALA A 52 -8.25 -11.41 -24.73
CA ALA A 52 -7.49 -10.22 -25.13
C ALA A 52 -8.18 -9.42 -26.25
N LYS A 53 -8.62 -10.10 -27.31
CA LYS A 53 -9.35 -9.47 -28.42
C LYS A 53 -10.74 -8.97 -28.02
N SER A 54 -11.41 -9.65 -27.08
CA SER A 54 -12.72 -9.19 -26.58
C SER A 54 -12.64 -7.93 -25.71
N CYS A 55 -11.45 -7.64 -25.16
CA CYS A 55 -11.14 -6.38 -24.47
C CYS A 55 -10.86 -5.21 -25.43
N ASP A 56 -10.76 -5.42 -26.75
CA ASP A 56 -10.59 -4.32 -27.70
C ASP A 56 -11.82 -3.41 -27.72
N GLY A 57 -11.58 -2.10 -27.66
CA GLY A 57 -12.61 -1.07 -27.48
C GLY A 57 -13.15 -0.91 -26.05
N ARG A 58 -12.89 -1.85 -25.11
CA ARG A 58 -13.33 -1.74 -23.71
C ARG A 58 -12.45 -0.80 -22.88
N ALA A 59 -12.95 -0.42 -21.69
CA ALA A 59 -12.24 0.43 -20.74
C ALA A 59 -11.00 -0.26 -20.10
N PHE A 60 -11.02 -1.58 -20.04
CA PHE A 60 -9.96 -2.43 -19.52
C PHE A 60 -9.29 -3.25 -20.63
N GLU A 61 -8.15 -3.84 -20.30
CA GLU A 61 -7.34 -4.70 -21.16
C GLU A 61 -6.81 -5.91 -20.38
N LEU A 62 -6.58 -7.02 -21.09
CA LEU A 62 -5.82 -8.15 -20.58
C LEU A 62 -4.32 -7.88 -20.77
N LYS A 63 -3.59 -7.76 -19.67
CA LYS A 63 -2.13 -7.57 -19.67
C LYS A 63 -1.44 -8.82 -19.14
N GLU A 64 -0.36 -9.20 -19.82
CA GLU A 64 0.57 -10.25 -19.38
C GLU A 64 1.82 -9.58 -18.81
N VAL A 65 2.19 -9.98 -17.59
CA VAL A 65 3.29 -9.49 -16.76
C VAL A 65 4.10 -10.66 -16.20
N ALA A 66 5.22 -10.40 -15.54
CA ALA A 66 6.16 -11.43 -15.07
C ALA A 66 5.56 -12.50 -14.13
N SER A 67 4.53 -12.16 -13.35
CA SER A 67 3.80 -13.12 -12.50
C SER A 67 2.58 -13.76 -13.17
N GLY A 68 2.19 -13.35 -14.38
CA GLY A 68 1.10 -13.95 -15.15
C GLY A 68 0.17 -12.95 -15.82
N TYR A 69 -1.13 -13.22 -15.83
CA TYR A 69 -2.14 -12.38 -16.48
C TYR A 69 -2.94 -11.56 -15.47
N ARG A 70 -3.31 -10.32 -15.82
CA ARG A 70 -4.29 -9.52 -15.08
C ARG A 70 -5.20 -8.74 -16.03
N LEU A 71 -6.41 -8.45 -15.59
CA LEU A 71 -7.24 -7.39 -16.18
C LEU A 71 -6.87 -6.07 -15.50
N GLN A 72 -6.64 -5.03 -16.29
CA GLN A 72 -6.32 -3.69 -15.79
C GLN A 72 -7.02 -2.62 -16.62
N ILE A 73 -7.26 -1.45 -16.02
CA ILE A 73 -7.85 -0.31 -16.74
C ILE A 73 -6.80 0.26 -17.68
N ARG A 74 -7.20 0.61 -18.91
CA ARG A 74 -6.28 1.21 -19.90
C ARG A 74 -5.79 2.58 -19.41
N GLU A 75 -4.50 2.84 -19.58
CA GLU A 75 -3.80 4.05 -19.11
C GLU A 75 -4.52 5.36 -19.49
N LYS A 76 -5.13 5.41 -20.68
CA LYS A 76 -5.93 6.56 -21.15
C LYS A 76 -7.09 6.98 -20.22
N PHE A 77 -7.50 6.16 -19.26
CA PHE A 77 -8.54 6.49 -18.27
C PHE A 77 -7.97 6.84 -16.87
N ALA A 78 -6.66 6.67 -16.64
CA ALA A 78 -6.03 6.88 -15.34
C ALA A 78 -6.32 8.27 -14.70
N PRO A 79 -6.37 9.40 -15.44
CA PRO A 79 -6.68 10.72 -14.87
C PRO A 79 -8.12 10.88 -14.31
N TRP A 80 -9.03 9.97 -14.67
CA TRP A 80 -10.40 9.94 -14.17
C TRP A 80 -10.56 8.91 -13.05
N VAL A 81 -10.05 7.69 -13.27
CA VAL A 81 -10.11 6.61 -12.27
C VAL A 81 -9.30 6.96 -11.03
N GLY A 82 -8.18 7.68 -11.18
CA GLY A 82 -7.38 8.21 -10.07
C GLY A 82 -8.16 9.09 -9.09
N ARG A 83 -9.33 9.63 -9.48
CA ARG A 83 -10.20 10.45 -8.63
C ARG A 83 -11.12 9.63 -7.70
N LEU A 84 -11.16 8.31 -7.86
CA LEU A 84 -11.92 7.41 -7.01
C LEU A 84 -11.29 7.25 -5.61
N TRP A 85 -9.99 7.50 -5.50
CA TRP A 85 -9.26 7.51 -4.24
C TRP A 85 -9.20 8.93 -3.69
N GLU A 86 -9.66 9.11 -2.46
CA GLU A 86 -9.67 10.41 -1.76
C GLU A 86 -8.25 10.93 -1.53
N GLU A 87 -7.33 10.02 -1.18
CA GLU A 87 -5.91 10.32 -1.04
C GLU A 87 -5.18 10.04 -2.36
N ARG A 88 -4.45 11.03 -2.88
CA ARG A 88 -3.57 10.83 -4.04
C ARG A 88 -2.39 9.94 -3.62
N PRO A 89 -2.09 8.84 -4.33
CA PRO A 89 -0.94 8.01 -4.00
C PRO A 89 0.35 8.84 -4.12
N GLN A 90 1.16 8.83 -3.06
CA GLN A 90 2.35 9.66 -2.94
C GLN A 90 3.29 9.45 -4.13
N ARG A 91 3.66 10.55 -4.81
CA ARG A 91 4.50 10.51 -6.00
C ARG A 91 5.93 10.10 -5.62
N TYR A 92 6.53 9.19 -6.39
CA TYR A 92 7.92 8.79 -6.17
C TYR A 92 8.87 9.92 -6.56
N SER A 93 9.84 10.22 -5.70
CA SER A 93 10.84 11.26 -5.98
C SER A 93 11.73 10.85 -7.15
N ARG A 94 12.20 11.85 -7.91
CA ARG A 94 13.12 11.64 -9.03
C ARG A 94 14.37 10.83 -8.63
N ALA A 95 14.94 11.10 -7.46
CA ALA A 95 16.09 10.36 -6.94
C ALA A 95 15.79 8.86 -6.67
N MET A 96 14.56 8.51 -6.27
CA MET A 96 14.12 7.12 -6.13
C MET A 96 14.00 6.43 -7.49
N LEU A 97 13.38 7.09 -8.46
CA LEU A 97 13.22 6.56 -9.82
C LEU A 97 14.58 6.37 -10.53
N GLU A 98 15.49 7.33 -10.40
CA GLU A 98 16.87 7.23 -10.92
C GLU A 98 17.65 6.06 -10.28
N THR A 99 17.54 5.92 -8.95
CA THR A 99 18.20 4.82 -8.21
C THR A 99 17.67 3.46 -8.66
N MET A 100 16.34 3.33 -8.80
CA MET A 100 15.70 2.12 -9.27
C MET A 100 16.04 1.79 -10.72
N ALA A 101 16.07 2.78 -11.62
CA ALA A 101 16.47 2.60 -13.01
C ALA A 101 17.92 2.07 -13.12
N LEU A 102 18.85 2.62 -12.33
CA LEU A 102 20.23 2.12 -12.27
C LEU A 102 20.30 0.66 -11.82
N ILE A 103 19.48 0.25 -10.85
CA ILE A 103 19.40 -1.16 -10.43
C ILE A 103 18.83 -2.02 -11.57
N ALA A 104 17.77 -1.60 -12.24
CA ALA A 104 17.15 -2.35 -13.34
C ALA A 104 18.13 -2.61 -14.50
N TYR A 105 18.87 -1.59 -14.96
CA TYR A 105 19.78 -1.69 -16.10
C TYR A 105 21.20 -2.20 -15.77
N ARG A 106 21.64 -2.20 -14.49
CA ARG A 106 23.01 -2.61 -14.11
C ARG A 106 23.11 -3.67 -13.01
N GLN A 107 22.00 -4.29 -12.61
CA GLN A 107 22.02 -5.43 -11.70
C GLN A 107 22.96 -6.56 -12.18
N PRO A 108 23.70 -7.24 -11.27
CA PRO A 108 23.75 -7.00 -9.83
C PRO A 108 24.69 -5.84 -9.45
N ILE A 109 24.15 -4.83 -8.75
CA ILE A 109 24.84 -3.57 -8.42
C ILE A 109 24.79 -3.25 -6.91
N THR A 110 25.87 -2.69 -6.38
CA THR A 110 26.02 -2.28 -4.96
C THR A 110 25.66 -0.81 -4.76
N ARG A 111 25.44 -0.39 -3.49
CA ARG A 111 25.13 1.03 -3.18
C ARG A 111 26.24 1.99 -3.65
N GLY A 112 27.51 1.63 -3.48
CA GLY A 112 28.65 2.44 -3.91
C GLY A 112 28.68 2.63 -5.43
N GLU A 113 28.52 1.55 -6.20
CA GLU A 113 28.45 1.61 -7.67
C GLU A 113 27.27 2.49 -8.18
N ILE A 114 26.17 2.61 -7.43
CA ILE A 114 25.07 3.56 -7.73
C ILE A 114 25.49 5.00 -7.42
N GLU A 115 26.11 5.24 -6.27
CA GLU A 115 26.62 6.56 -5.85
C GLU A 115 27.67 7.10 -6.85
N ASP A 116 28.61 6.25 -7.27
CA ASP A 116 29.65 6.56 -8.27
C ASP A 116 29.06 7.00 -9.61
N VAL A 117 28.00 6.33 -10.07
CA VAL A 117 27.35 6.65 -11.35
C VAL A 117 26.47 7.90 -11.26
N ARG A 118 25.86 8.18 -10.09
CA ARG A 118 25.04 9.40 -9.89
C ARG A 118 25.88 10.63 -9.51
N GLY A 119 27.11 10.44 -9.05
CA GLY A 119 27.97 11.52 -8.54
C GLY A 119 27.48 12.16 -7.24
N VAL A 120 26.47 11.58 -6.59
CA VAL A 120 25.86 12.06 -5.34
C VAL A 120 25.46 10.87 -4.46
N ALA A 121 25.53 11.08 -3.14
CA ALA A 121 25.14 10.07 -2.16
C ALA A 121 23.66 9.63 -2.34
N VAL A 122 23.41 8.33 -2.20
CA VAL A 122 22.05 7.77 -2.23
C VAL A 122 21.51 7.75 -0.81
N ASN A 123 20.37 8.40 -0.58
CA ASN A 123 19.72 8.36 0.72
C ASN A 123 19.35 6.90 1.08
N SER A 124 19.86 6.39 2.19
CA SER A 124 19.59 5.02 2.69
C SER A 124 18.10 4.70 2.79
N HIS A 125 17.24 5.69 3.03
CA HIS A 125 15.79 5.51 3.05
C HIS A 125 15.24 5.06 1.68
N ILE A 126 15.78 5.56 0.56
CA ILE A 126 15.36 5.14 -0.80
C ILE A 126 15.58 3.64 -0.97
N VAL A 127 16.77 3.14 -0.62
CA VAL A 127 17.09 1.71 -0.74
C VAL A 127 16.20 0.87 0.19
N LYS A 128 15.94 1.36 1.41
CA LYS A 128 15.02 0.73 2.35
C LYS A 128 13.59 0.63 1.79
N THR A 129 13.01 1.72 1.27
CA THR A 129 11.67 1.72 0.67
C THR A 129 11.57 0.81 -0.56
N LEU A 130 12.61 0.75 -1.40
CA LEU A 130 12.64 -0.16 -2.56
C LEU A 130 12.68 -1.64 -2.15
N LEU A 131 13.31 -1.98 -1.02
CA LEU A 131 13.30 -3.32 -0.43
C LEU A 131 11.94 -3.63 0.23
N GLU A 132 11.36 -2.68 0.98
CA GLU A 132 10.05 -2.83 1.66
C GLU A 132 8.89 -2.98 0.67
N ARG A 133 8.97 -2.35 -0.50
CA ARG A 133 8.02 -2.52 -1.61
C ARG A 133 8.28 -3.78 -2.44
N GLU A 134 9.24 -4.61 -2.03
CA GLU A 134 9.72 -5.80 -2.73
C GLU A 134 10.17 -5.56 -4.18
N TRP A 135 10.44 -4.32 -4.60
CA TRP A 135 10.85 -4.01 -5.98
C TRP A 135 12.30 -4.42 -6.26
N ILE A 136 13.14 -4.35 -5.24
CA ILE A 136 14.50 -4.87 -5.28
C ILE A 136 14.70 -5.90 -4.16
N ARG A 137 15.71 -6.75 -4.32
CA ARG A 137 16.15 -7.73 -3.32
C ARG A 137 17.68 -7.78 -3.29
N ILE A 138 18.23 -8.25 -2.17
CA ILE A 138 19.65 -8.58 -2.06
C ILE A 138 19.88 -9.93 -2.76
N VAL A 139 20.86 -10.01 -3.65
CA VAL A 139 21.24 -11.25 -4.36
C VAL A 139 22.55 -11.86 -3.87
N GLY A 140 23.30 -11.13 -3.05
CA GLY A 140 24.58 -11.55 -2.50
C GLY A 140 25.37 -10.33 -2.02
N TYR A 141 26.66 -10.55 -1.73
CA TYR A 141 27.58 -9.51 -1.27
C TYR A 141 28.83 -9.53 -2.15
N ARG A 142 29.35 -8.34 -2.50
CA ARG A 142 30.57 -8.22 -3.33
C ARG A 142 31.80 -8.55 -2.49
N ASP A 143 32.76 -9.28 -3.04
CA ASP A 143 34.01 -9.64 -2.35
C ASP A 143 35.04 -8.50 -2.42
N VAL A 144 34.73 -7.41 -1.72
CA VAL A 144 35.58 -6.21 -1.53
C VAL A 144 35.54 -5.81 -0.03
N PRO A 145 36.46 -4.97 0.47
CA PRO A 145 36.42 -4.51 1.86
C PRO A 145 35.04 -3.95 2.25
N GLY A 146 34.54 -4.37 3.41
CA GLY A 146 33.19 -4.04 3.89
C GLY A 146 32.05 -4.90 3.31
N LYS A 147 32.32 -5.79 2.35
CA LYS A 147 31.37 -6.74 1.73
C LYS A 147 29.97 -6.14 1.46
N PRO A 148 29.87 -5.11 0.61
CA PRO A 148 28.59 -4.43 0.35
C PRO A 148 27.57 -5.35 -0.32
N ALA A 149 26.31 -5.19 0.05
CA ALA A 149 25.19 -5.91 -0.57
C ALA A 149 25.01 -5.54 -2.05
N MET A 150 24.71 -6.53 -2.87
CA MET A 150 24.34 -6.39 -4.28
C MET A 150 22.82 -6.49 -4.43
N PHE A 151 22.23 -5.53 -5.14
CA PHE A 151 20.80 -5.44 -5.42
C PHE A 151 20.47 -5.90 -6.83
N ALA A 152 19.28 -6.48 -6.97
CA ALA A 152 18.64 -6.82 -8.24
C ALA A 152 17.13 -6.59 -8.14
N THR A 153 16.44 -6.41 -9.26
CA THR A 153 14.98 -6.28 -9.33
C THR A 153 14.27 -7.61 -9.07
N THR A 154 12.98 -7.55 -8.75
CA THR A 154 12.12 -8.71 -8.51
C THR A 154 11.02 -8.86 -9.57
N LYS A 155 10.17 -9.89 -9.45
CA LYS A 155 8.93 -9.98 -10.22
C LYS A 155 7.94 -8.86 -9.88
N ALA A 156 7.85 -8.44 -8.62
CA ALA A 156 6.96 -7.36 -8.20
C ALA A 156 7.30 -6.01 -8.87
N PHE A 157 8.58 -5.74 -9.12
CA PHE A 157 9.02 -4.62 -9.98
C PHE A 157 8.47 -4.76 -11.40
N LEU A 158 8.68 -5.92 -12.05
CA LEU A 158 8.21 -6.16 -13.42
C LEU A 158 6.67 -6.06 -13.53
N ASP A 159 5.94 -6.60 -12.55
CA ASP A 159 4.48 -6.52 -12.47
C ASP A 159 3.98 -5.09 -12.24
N HIS A 160 4.73 -4.25 -11.52
CA HIS A 160 4.41 -2.84 -11.34
C HIS A 160 4.60 -2.07 -12.66
N PHE A 161 5.70 -2.32 -13.37
CA PHE A 161 6.05 -1.66 -14.64
C PHE A 161 5.43 -2.31 -15.89
N ASN A 162 4.48 -3.25 -15.73
CA ASN A 162 3.78 -3.92 -16.83
C ASN A 162 4.68 -4.74 -17.79
N LEU A 163 5.82 -5.23 -17.28
CA LEU A 163 6.83 -5.99 -18.02
C LEU A 163 6.68 -7.50 -17.77
N LYS A 164 7.05 -8.33 -18.76
CA LYS A 164 7.10 -9.79 -18.62
C LYS A 164 8.48 -10.27 -18.16
N ASN A 165 9.52 -9.60 -18.66
CA ASN A 165 10.92 -9.90 -18.42
C ASN A 165 11.74 -8.59 -18.37
N LEU A 166 13.05 -8.69 -18.16
CA LEU A 166 13.95 -7.52 -18.11
C LEU A 166 14.40 -7.03 -19.49
N ASP A 167 14.31 -7.87 -20.52
CA ASP A 167 14.64 -7.53 -21.91
C ASP A 167 13.55 -6.66 -22.57
N ASP A 168 12.34 -6.63 -21.98
CA ASP A 168 11.25 -5.72 -22.34
C ASP A 168 11.53 -4.24 -21.94
N LEU A 169 12.63 -3.96 -21.22
CA LEU A 169 13.03 -2.60 -20.85
C LEU A 169 13.54 -1.82 -22.09
N PRO A 170 13.12 -0.55 -22.30
CA PRO A 170 13.63 0.26 -23.41
C PRO A 170 15.15 0.36 -23.41
N PRO A 171 15.83 0.14 -24.56
CA PRO A 171 17.29 0.25 -24.61
C PRO A 171 17.74 1.68 -24.31
N LEU A 172 18.87 1.81 -23.60
CA LEU A 172 19.41 3.11 -23.14
C LEU A 172 19.70 4.13 -24.27
N ALA A 173 19.69 3.70 -25.54
CA ALA A 173 19.78 4.56 -26.70
C ALA A 173 18.46 5.32 -26.96
N GLU A 174 17.32 4.62 -26.94
CA GLU A 174 15.99 5.19 -27.19
C GLU A 174 15.55 6.15 -26.07
N LEU A 175 16.00 5.91 -24.84
CA LEU A 175 15.79 6.82 -23.70
C LEU A 175 16.44 8.21 -23.88
N ARG A 176 17.32 8.41 -24.86
CA ARG A 176 17.89 9.73 -25.20
C ARG A 176 17.06 10.50 -26.21
N GLU A 177 16.20 9.82 -26.96
CA GLU A 177 15.31 10.39 -27.97
C GLU A 177 13.92 10.69 -27.40
N LEU A 178 13.56 10.00 -26.31
CA LEU A 178 12.52 10.41 -25.36
C LEU A 178 12.97 11.67 -24.62
N GLU A 179 12.84 12.83 -25.27
CA GLU A 179 12.79 14.11 -24.55
C GLU A 179 11.68 14.01 -23.47
N PRO A 180 11.96 14.37 -22.21
CA PRO A 180 10.90 14.45 -21.22
C PRO A 180 9.98 15.59 -21.64
N GLU A 181 8.75 15.28 -22.06
CA GLU A 181 7.71 16.31 -22.01
C GLU A 181 7.73 16.90 -20.60
N PRO A 182 7.73 18.24 -20.45
CA PRO A 182 7.72 18.88 -19.14
C PRO A 182 6.40 18.51 -18.46
N MET A 183 6.45 17.44 -17.67
CA MET A 183 5.35 16.95 -16.86
C MET A 183 4.99 18.07 -15.89
N LEU A 184 3.98 18.86 -16.26
CA LEU A 184 3.63 20.12 -15.60
C LEU A 184 3.70 19.96 -14.09
N GLU A 185 4.55 20.77 -13.47
CA GLU A 185 4.75 20.81 -12.02
C GLU A 185 3.53 21.47 -11.38
N PHE A 186 2.44 20.69 -11.28
CA PHE A 186 1.20 21.08 -10.59
C PHE A 186 1.40 21.36 -9.11
N ASP A 187 2.60 21.11 -8.57
CA ASP A 187 2.96 21.35 -7.18
C ASP A 187 3.36 22.83 -6.92
N ASP A 188 3.63 23.63 -7.98
CA ASP A 188 3.97 25.08 -7.91
C ASP A 188 3.06 25.98 -8.78
N ALA A 189 1.94 25.46 -9.28
CA ALA A 189 0.96 26.29 -10.00
C ALA A 189 0.29 27.28 -9.03
N PRO A 190 0.43 28.61 -9.22
CA PRO A 190 -0.16 29.57 -8.30
C PRO A 190 -1.68 29.40 -8.27
N VAL A 191 -2.25 29.32 -7.06
CA VAL A 191 -3.70 29.23 -6.86
C VAL A 191 -4.36 30.38 -7.64
N PRO A 192 -5.33 30.10 -8.54
CA PRO A 192 -6.02 31.15 -9.27
C PRO A 192 -6.58 32.19 -8.31
N LEU A 193 -6.31 33.48 -8.57
CA LEU A 193 -6.72 34.59 -7.69
C LEU A 193 -8.19 34.51 -7.29
N SER A 194 -9.08 34.08 -8.18
CA SER A 194 -10.51 33.91 -7.89
C SER A 194 -10.84 32.83 -6.84
N LEU A 195 -9.96 31.82 -6.63
CA LEU A 195 -10.10 30.84 -5.55
C LEU A 195 -9.49 31.36 -4.24
N GLN A 196 -8.42 32.16 -4.33
CA GLN A 196 -7.85 32.86 -3.17
C GLN A 196 -8.86 33.89 -2.61
N GLU A 197 -9.41 34.73 -3.48
CA GLU A 197 -10.46 35.71 -3.15
C GLU A 197 -11.72 35.07 -2.54
N LEU A 198 -12.09 33.86 -2.98
CA LEU A 198 -13.21 33.11 -2.39
C LEU A 198 -12.88 32.54 -1.00
N ALA A 199 -11.63 32.10 -0.77
CA ALA A 199 -11.18 31.66 0.54
C ALA A 199 -11.11 32.84 1.52
N ASP A 200 -10.50 33.95 1.10
CA ASP A 200 -10.35 35.17 1.89
C ASP A 200 -11.73 35.81 2.21
N ALA A 201 -12.70 35.73 1.29
CA ALA A 201 -14.08 36.20 1.50
C ALA A 201 -14.95 35.23 2.33
N SER A 202 -14.54 33.97 2.47
CA SER A 202 -15.20 32.96 3.32
C SER A 202 -14.60 32.85 4.72
N ALA A 203 -13.48 33.54 4.98
CA ALA A 203 -12.92 33.67 6.32
C ALA A 203 -13.79 34.62 7.15
N GLU A 204 -14.40 34.11 8.22
CA GLU A 204 -14.94 34.99 9.25
C GLU A 204 -13.78 35.78 9.89
N PRO A 205 -13.97 37.06 10.26
CA PRO A 205 -12.92 37.83 10.90
C PRO A 205 -12.66 37.26 12.30
N GLU A 206 -11.64 36.42 12.43
CA GLU A 206 -11.08 36.11 13.76
C GLU A 206 -10.68 37.43 14.42
N GLU A 207 -11.12 37.63 15.67
CA GLU A 207 -10.58 38.72 16.49
C GLU A 207 -9.05 38.56 16.56
N PRO A 208 -8.27 39.66 16.51
CA PRO A 208 -6.82 39.57 16.57
C PRO A 208 -6.41 38.98 17.93
N LYS A 209 -6.13 37.68 17.95
CA LYS A 209 -5.38 37.05 19.02
C LYS A 209 -4.00 37.69 18.97
N ASP A 210 -3.70 38.52 19.96
CA ASP A 210 -2.40 39.17 20.08
C ASP A 210 -1.31 38.13 19.89
N GLU A 211 -0.53 38.26 18.80
CA GLU A 211 0.68 37.49 18.63
C GLU A 211 1.58 37.82 19.82
N THR A 212 1.70 36.89 20.76
CA THR A 212 2.67 37.00 21.85
C THR A 212 4.05 36.98 21.21
N SER A 213 4.57 38.19 20.96
CA SER A 213 5.88 38.42 20.37
C SER A 213 6.89 37.46 20.97
N PHE A 214 7.77 36.92 20.13
CA PHE A 214 8.81 35.99 20.54
C PHE A 214 9.63 36.49 21.75
N HIS A 215 9.68 37.82 21.93
CA HIS A 215 10.28 38.49 23.08
C HIS A 215 9.51 38.31 24.40
N THR A 216 8.18 38.28 24.37
CA THR A 216 7.31 38.00 25.53
C THR A 216 7.51 36.56 26.01
N LEU A 217 7.56 35.60 25.09
CA LEU A 217 7.81 34.18 25.42
C LEU A 217 9.22 33.95 25.99
N LEU A 218 10.22 34.71 25.51
CA LEU A 218 11.58 34.73 26.08
C LEU A 218 11.60 35.28 27.52
N LEU A 219 10.85 36.34 27.80
CA LEU A 219 10.75 36.91 29.15
C LEU A 219 10.00 36.00 30.13
N GLU A 220 8.98 35.26 29.67
CA GLU A 220 8.37 34.19 30.47
C GLU A 220 9.36 33.07 30.79
N LEU A 221 10.17 32.64 29.81
CA LEU A 221 11.18 31.60 30.03
C LEU A 221 12.24 32.01 31.08
N ASP A 222 12.80 33.23 30.97
CA ASP A 222 13.75 33.77 31.95
C ASP A 222 13.13 33.77 33.36
N SER A 223 11.86 34.17 33.49
CA SER A 223 11.16 34.19 34.78
C SER A 223 10.90 32.80 35.38
N MET A 224 10.85 31.76 34.54
CA MET A 224 10.72 30.37 34.98
C MET A 224 12.06 29.77 35.41
N GLU A 225 13.20 30.22 34.88
CA GLU A 225 14.53 29.77 35.32
C GLU A 225 14.94 30.34 36.69
N GLU A 226 14.49 31.55 37.07
CA GLU A 226 14.83 32.16 38.38
C GLU A 226 14.36 31.36 39.62
N GLY A 227 13.48 30.36 39.43
CA GLY A 227 13.00 29.46 40.49
C GLY A 227 13.68 28.09 40.57
N ILE A 228 14.49 27.70 39.57
CA ILE A 228 15.03 26.34 39.47
C ILE A 228 16.34 26.24 40.27
N LYS A 229 16.28 25.58 41.42
CA LYS A 229 17.47 25.21 42.19
C LYS A 229 18.30 24.18 41.44
N THR A 230 19.39 24.61 40.82
CA THR A 230 20.42 23.74 40.24
C THR A 230 21.37 23.21 41.32
N ASP A 231 20.82 22.55 42.34
CA ASP A 231 21.58 21.89 43.40
C ASP A 231 22.18 20.57 42.87
N PHE A 232 23.24 20.68 42.06
CA PHE A 232 23.98 19.57 41.43
C PHE A 232 24.90 18.80 42.40
N ASP A 233 24.46 18.64 43.66
CA ASP A 233 25.24 18.05 44.76
C ASP A 233 24.93 16.54 44.99
N ASP A 234 23.86 16.03 44.37
CA ASP A 234 23.35 14.66 44.58
C ASP A 234 24.03 13.57 43.72
N LEU A 235 25.10 13.93 42.99
CA LEU A 235 25.91 13.01 42.16
C LEU A 235 27.36 12.83 42.65
N LEU A 236 27.72 13.39 43.80
CA LEU A 236 29.08 13.34 44.35
C LEU A 236 29.17 12.79 45.79
N ARG A 237 28.17 12.01 46.23
CA ARG A 237 28.16 11.46 47.59
C ARG A 237 27.60 10.05 47.77
N ASP A 238 28.20 9.10 47.06
CA ASP A 238 28.58 7.87 47.76
C ASP A 238 29.97 7.42 47.31
N GLY A 239 30.87 7.22 48.29
CA GLY A 239 32.28 7.00 48.00
C GLY A 239 32.94 6.14 49.06
N ALA A 240 33.27 4.89 48.69
CA ALA A 240 34.26 4.07 49.38
C ALA A 240 34.65 2.80 48.61
N VAL A 241 35.56 2.89 47.63
CA VAL A 241 36.65 1.90 47.52
C VAL A 241 37.92 2.53 46.94
N SER A 242 39.07 2.05 47.43
CA SER A 242 40.40 2.62 47.23
C SER A 242 41.11 2.16 45.96
N ASP A 243 42.10 2.95 45.53
CA ASP A 243 43.11 2.58 44.52
C ASP A 243 43.67 1.16 44.68
N SER A 244 43.73 0.43 43.56
CA SER A 244 44.67 -0.66 43.30
C SER A 244 44.72 -0.93 41.78
N GLU A 245 45.93 -1.04 41.23
CA GLU A 245 46.19 -1.19 39.79
C GLU A 245 45.74 -2.55 39.20
N PRO A 246 45.53 -2.65 37.87
CA PRO A 246 44.98 -3.86 37.25
C PRO A 246 46.02 -4.96 37.01
N GLN A 247 45.65 -6.21 37.26
CA GLN A 247 46.40 -7.40 36.84
C GLN A 247 45.48 -8.49 36.30
N MET A 248 45.86 -9.03 35.14
CA MET A 248 45.35 -10.25 34.50
C MET A 248 46.48 -11.28 34.50
N PRO A 249 46.21 -12.56 34.17
CA PRO A 249 45.20 -13.49 34.71
C PRO A 249 45.89 -14.75 35.30
N ASP A 250 45.17 -15.72 35.89
CA ASP A 250 45.63 -17.13 35.94
C ASP A 250 44.54 -18.16 36.39
N ASP A 251 44.21 -19.07 35.47
CA ASP A 251 44.01 -20.53 35.55
C ASP A 251 43.40 -21.33 36.75
N VAL A 252 42.25 -22.00 36.45
CA VAL A 252 41.74 -23.37 36.83
C VAL A 252 41.58 -23.86 38.32
N PRO A 253 40.86 -24.99 38.61
CA PRO A 253 39.58 -25.56 38.11
C PRO A 253 38.63 -26.05 39.27
N VAL A 254 37.80 -27.10 39.03
CA VAL A 254 37.01 -27.99 39.96
C VAL A 254 35.54 -27.55 40.21
N GLU A 255 34.52 -28.11 39.55
CA GLU A 255 33.88 -29.46 39.61
C GLU A 255 32.70 -29.62 40.62
N VAL A 256 31.50 -29.80 40.04
CA VAL A 256 30.47 -30.87 40.26
C VAL A 256 30.09 -31.35 41.69
N ALA A 257 28.79 -31.17 42.06
CA ALA A 257 27.90 -32.11 42.81
C ALA A 257 26.53 -31.44 43.17
N VAL A 258 25.46 -32.13 43.62
CA VAL A 258 24.67 -33.24 43.00
C VAL A 258 23.29 -33.39 43.72
N GLU A 259 22.20 -33.70 42.97
CA GLU A 259 20.85 -34.15 43.42
C GLU A 259 19.99 -33.22 44.33
N ALA A 260 18.65 -33.28 44.41
CA ALA A 260 17.57 -34.10 43.79
C ALA A 260 16.37 -33.16 43.46
N GLY A 261 15.30 -33.49 42.73
CA GLY A 261 14.80 -34.78 42.21
C GLY A 261 13.41 -35.13 42.77
N LEU A 262 12.32 -34.68 42.12
CA LEU A 262 11.03 -35.39 42.11
C LEU A 262 10.12 -34.93 40.95
N GLN A 263 9.36 -35.88 40.40
CA GLN A 263 8.22 -35.64 39.52
C GLN A 263 6.93 -35.52 40.35
N VAL A 264 5.84 -35.03 39.76
CA VAL A 264 4.55 -35.76 39.57
C VAL A 264 3.35 -34.80 39.43
N GLU A 265 2.57 -35.09 38.38
CA GLU A 265 1.16 -34.75 38.11
C GLU A 265 0.66 -33.30 37.96
N ALA A 266 -0.43 -33.23 37.20
CA ALA A 266 -1.18 -32.04 36.86
C ALA A 266 -2.61 -32.24 37.37
N GLU A 267 -3.17 -31.19 37.97
CA GLU A 267 -4.61 -31.06 38.18
C GLU A 267 -5.07 -29.75 37.55
N ALA A 268 -6.29 -29.75 37.03
CA ALA A 268 -6.91 -28.58 36.42
C ALA A 268 -7.87 -27.95 37.42
N GLU A 269 -7.70 -26.65 37.71
CA GLU A 269 -8.71 -25.85 38.39
C GLU A 269 -9.20 -24.73 37.48
N THR A 270 -10.51 -24.56 37.49
CA THR A 270 -11.26 -23.51 36.81
C THR A 270 -11.32 -22.28 37.71
N GLU A 271 -10.91 -21.12 37.21
CA GLU A 271 -11.32 -19.84 37.79
C GLU A 271 -12.29 -19.12 36.85
N GLU A 272 -13.49 -18.86 37.38
CA GLU A 272 -14.49 -17.98 36.79
C GLU A 272 -14.01 -16.53 36.96
N VAL A 273 -14.06 -15.73 35.89
CA VAL A 273 -13.79 -14.28 35.98
C VAL A 273 -15.14 -13.58 36.12
N GLU A 274 -15.45 -13.07 37.30
CA GLU A 274 -16.61 -12.20 37.52
C GLU A 274 -16.49 -10.90 36.72
N GLU A 275 -17.55 -10.52 36.01
CA GLU A 275 -17.70 -9.17 35.47
C GLU A 275 -18.03 -8.20 36.61
N ALA A 276 -17.13 -7.25 36.88
CA ALA A 276 -17.42 -6.07 37.67
C ALA A 276 -17.30 -4.84 36.76
N GLU A 277 -18.45 -4.26 36.41
CA GLU A 277 -18.53 -3.04 35.62
C GLU A 277 -18.10 -1.83 36.45
N ASP A 278 -17.10 -1.09 36.00
CA ASP A 278 -16.89 0.33 36.35
C ASP A 278 -16.69 1.11 35.04
N ASP A 279 -17.78 1.70 34.55
CA ASP A 279 -17.88 2.35 33.23
C ASP A 279 -17.28 3.77 33.27
N ILE A 280 -15.94 3.86 33.24
CA ILE A 280 -15.19 5.10 33.42
C ILE A 280 -15.19 6.02 32.18
N LEU A 281 -15.65 5.55 31.02
CA LEU A 281 -15.45 6.24 29.72
C LEU A 281 -16.69 6.36 28.81
N GLY A 282 -17.89 6.16 29.33
CA GLY A 282 -19.16 6.47 28.60
C GLY A 282 -19.33 5.69 27.30
N VAL A 283 -18.65 4.53 27.17
CA VAL A 283 -18.56 3.77 25.92
C VAL A 283 -19.91 3.11 25.60
N ALA A 284 -20.69 2.75 26.62
CA ALA A 284 -22.06 2.27 26.47
C ALA A 284 -22.96 3.31 25.78
N GLU A 285 -22.92 4.57 26.23
CA GLU A 285 -23.74 5.66 25.68
C GLU A 285 -23.35 6.02 24.23
N ALA A 286 -22.05 5.97 23.92
CA ALA A 286 -21.55 6.14 22.56
C ALA A 286 -21.99 5.00 21.63
N ARG A 287 -21.97 3.75 22.11
CA ARG A 287 -22.39 2.55 21.37
C ARG A 287 -23.89 2.54 21.09
N GLU A 288 -24.71 2.97 22.06
CA GLU A 288 -26.16 3.09 21.87
C GLU A 288 -26.51 4.16 20.82
N LYS A 289 -25.86 5.34 20.89
CA LYS A 289 -26.01 6.39 19.86
C LYS A 289 -25.58 5.92 18.47
N LEU A 290 -24.53 5.12 18.36
CA LEU A 290 -24.09 4.52 17.10
C LEU A 290 -25.11 3.51 16.54
N LEU A 291 -25.65 2.62 17.39
CA LEU A 291 -26.69 1.67 16.99
C LEU A 291 -27.99 2.37 16.56
N ALA A 292 -28.40 3.42 17.28
CA ALA A 292 -29.55 4.24 16.89
C ALA A 292 -29.34 4.97 15.55
N ALA A 293 -28.13 5.48 15.29
CA ALA A 293 -27.77 6.12 14.03
C ALA A 293 -27.77 5.13 12.85
N VAL A 294 -27.26 3.91 13.04
CA VAL A 294 -27.31 2.84 12.01
C VAL A 294 -28.75 2.42 11.72
N ALA A 295 -29.58 2.23 12.75
CA ALA A 295 -31.01 1.90 12.58
C ALA A 295 -31.80 3.01 11.87
N ALA A 296 -31.40 4.28 12.01
CA ALA A 296 -31.99 5.40 11.27
C ALA A 296 -31.60 5.42 9.78
N LEU A 297 -30.43 4.86 9.42
CA LEU A 297 -29.97 4.73 8.03
C LEU A 297 -30.57 3.52 7.29
N GLU A 298 -31.07 2.52 8.01
CA GLU A 298 -31.70 1.33 7.43
C GLU A 298 -33.17 1.52 7.01
N GLN A 299 -33.79 2.68 7.27
CA GLN A 299 -35.13 2.94 6.76
C GLN A 299 -35.10 3.08 5.23
N PRO A 300 -35.92 2.32 4.47
CA PRO A 300 -35.94 2.43 3.03
C PRO A 300 -36.45 3.82 2.64
N LYS A 301 -35.61 4.60 1.94
CA LYS A 301 -36.02 5.89 1.36
C LYS A 301 -37.35 5.70 0.61
N PRO A 302 -38.37 6.56 0.84
CA PRO A 302 -39.57 6.52 0.00
C PRO A 302 -39.14 6.68 -1.45
N LYS A 303 -39.72 5.87 -2.35
CA LYS A 303 -39.45 5.98 -3.79
C LYS A 303 -39.74 7.42 -4.22
N PRO A 304 -38.88 8.03 -5.07
CA PRO A 304 -39.22 9.32 -5.66
C PRO A 304 -40.55 9.17 -6.40
N GLU A 305 -41.44 10.14 -6.21
CA GLU A 305 -42.68 10.22 -6.99
C GLU A 305 -42.27 10.41 -8.46
N LEU A 306 -42.54 9.39 -9.28
CA LEU A 306 -42.33 9.45 -10.73
C LEU A 306 -43.21 10.57 -11.30
N SER A 307 -42.67 11.31 -12.25
CA SER A 307 -43.47 12.31 -12.98
C SER A 307 -44.60 11.61 -13.75
N GLU A 308 -45.72 12.32 -13.96
CA GLU A 308 -46.90 11.73 -14.64
C GLU A 308 -46.53 11.15 -16.02
N GLU A 309 -45.59 11.78 -16.74
CA GLU A 309 -45.06 11.28 -18.02
C GLU A 309 -44.29 9.94 -17.91
N GLU A 310 -43.55 9.71 -16.81
CA GLU A 310 -42.80 8.45 -16.60
C GLU A 310 -43.72 7.29 -16.20
N ALA A 311 -44.80 7.58 -15.48
CA ALA A 311 -45.83 6.60 -15.16
C ALA A 311 -46.62 6.18 -16.42
N GLU A 312 -46.98 7.14 -17.29
CA GLU A 312 -47.60 6.85 -18.58
C GLU A 312 -46.66 6.07 -19.51
N ALA A 313 -45.35 6.38 -19.52
CA ALA A 313 -44.36 5.66 -20.31
C ALA A 313 -44.20 4.19 -19.85
N GLN A 314 -44.23 3.91 -18.54
CA GLN A 314 -44.22 2.53 -18.04
C GLN A 314 -45.51 1.78 -18.37
N ALA A 315 -46.68 2.40 -18.21
CA ALA A 315 -47.95 1.79 -18.57
C ALA A 315 -48.04 1.46 -20.08
N LEU A 316 -47.50 2.33 -20.94
CA LEU A 316 -47.40 2.08 -22.38
C LEU A 316 -46.45 0.91 -22.70
N ALA A 317 -45.29 0.84 -22.03
CA ALA A 317 -44.33 -0.24 -22.23
C ALA A 317 -44.90 -1.61 -21.81
N GLU A 318 -45.58 -1.67 -20.66
CA GLU A 318 -46.22 -2.89 -20.16
C GLU A 318 -47.43 -3.32 -21.01
N ALA A 319 -48.16 -2.36 -21.60
CA ALA A 319 -49.21 -2.65 -22.58
C ALA A 319 -48.64 -3.25 -23.87
N ILE A 320 -47.54 -2.69 -24.41
CA ILE A 320 -46.85 -3.20 -25.60
C ILE A 320 -46.28 -4.60 -25.34
N GLU A 321 -45.71 -4.84 -24.17
CA GLU A 321 -45.14 -6.16 -23.82
C GLU A 321 -46.24 -7.23 -23.66
N ASN A 322 -47.39 -6.89 -23.06
CA ASN A 322 -48.53 -7.79 -22.97
C ASN A 322 -49.20 -8.05 -24.34
N GLU A 323 -49.35 -7.03 -25.19
CA GLU A 323 -49.88 -7.20 -26.56
C GLU A 323 -48.95 -8.09 -27.38
N ARG A 324 -47.63 -7.89 -27.28
CA ARG A 324 -46.64 -8.75 -27.91
C ARG A 324 -46.71 -10.20 -27.38
N ARG A 325 -46.90 -10.39 -26.08
CA ARG A 325 -47.08 -11.73 -25.48
C ARG A 325 -48.32 -12.43 -26.02
N SER A 326 -49.41 -11.70 -26.25
CA SER A 326 -50.65 -12.22 -26.84
C SER A 326 -50.58 -12.52 -28.34
N LEU A 327 -49.47 -12.17 -29.00
CA LEU A 327 -49.16 -12.48 -30.40
C LEU A 327 -48.13 -13.61 -30.56
N GLU A 328 -47.54 -14.09 -29.45
CA GLU A 328 -46.58 -15.19 -29.42
C GLU A 328 -47.20 -16.53 -28.93
N ASP A 329 -48.46 -16.52 -28.47
CA ASP A 329 -49.33 -17.68 -28.13
C ASP A 329 -50.39 -17.98 -29.23
#